data_AF-A0A142WRM5-F1
#
_entry.id   AF-A0A142WRM5-F1
#
_cell.length_a   1.000
_cell.length_b   1.000
_cell.length_c   1.000
_cell.angle_alpha   90.00
_cell.angle_beta   90.00
_cell.angle_gamma   90.00
#
_symmetry.space_group_name_H-M   'P 1'
#
loop_
_entity.id
_entity.type
_entity.pdbx_description
1 polymer ?
#
loop_
_entity_poly.entity_id
_entity_poly.type
_entity_poly.pdbx_seq_one_letter_code
_entity_poly.pdbx_strand_id
1 'polypeptide(L)'
;MRAFALTLAFALLLPMSLRGADAPPSAVGSVLKLLQSGRVPEKNLGTIIKMIGERGNEHDLAFLLDQVLTSDKFAPAVKVQMLEGLATAATTRKLQPADHRDGIATLLAPGKAQNSKLQLAAIRLAGLWKVTSAAGPLHDLAVATDSSTALREAALASLTALGPEFSKKTTVALTAADQPFAVRSLAVAALAQQDLDAAVKLATDVLLSAKERDDPARLMDAFLGRQGGPEKLAAALESRPPSTDTAKLCLRHMYAVGRSDAGLQAVLGKLAGIETNPKPLSKDEAAALMAEVEKHGDAGRGEQVFRRSDLSCMKCHAVSKAGGQVGPDLSGIGASSPMEYLVHSVFDPDQAIKEAYISKTVITVDGQTFSGIVADRSDSELKLKNADGREIAIPLADIDEEIEGKSLMPKGLPSLMTKGEIIDLVKFLSMLGRPGEYEVRSTARMQRWRVFAKADSLGAEIPDTNTFKVRILDADNWVPIYATTSGKLPLADAARVSESAFVYLKGELDVVEAGPVEVALDSADGVLVWVDGNEHPDLSTPLELTPGRHSIVLRVETAKRASPFLKLEVRKPADSAAQFNVVDGQ
;
A
#
# COMPACT_ATOMS: atom_id res chain seq x y z
N MET A 1 58.21 9.89 63.39
CA MET A 1 59.09 10.35 62.30
C MET A 1 58.58 9.72 61.00
N ARG A 2 58.30 10.54 60.00
CA ARG A 2 57.69 10.16 58.71
C ARG A 2 58.74 9.47 57.82
N ALA A 3 58.40 8.34 57.21
CA ALA A 3 59.13 7.77 56.09
C ALA A 3 58.13 7.47 54.96
N PHE A 4 58.36 8.10 53.82
CA PHE A 4 57.62 7.96 52.57
C PHE A 4 57.80 6.56 51.99
N ALA A 5 56.69 5.86 51.67
CA ALA A 5 56.71 4.68 50.83
C ALA A 5 56.09 5.04 49.47
N LEU A 6 56.89 4.90 48.42
CA LEU A 6 56.55 5.17 47.03
C LEU A 6 55.89 3.91 46.44
N THR A 7 54.59 3.97 46.11
CA THR A 7 53.87 2.86 45.49
C THR A 7 53.98 2.97 43.97
N LEU A 8 54.75 2.06 43.34
CA LEU A 8 54.85 1.92 41.89
C LEU A 8 53.57 1.23 41.36
N ALA A 9 52.78 1.91 40.54
CA ALA A 9 51.63 1.33 39.86
C ALA A 9 52.08 0.60 38.58
N PHE A 10 51.91 -0.71 38.55
CA PHE A 10 52.07 -1.56 37.36
C PHE A 10 50.83 -1.38 36.47
N ALA A 11 50.97 -0.68 35.35
CA ALA A 11 49.94 -0.65 34.31
C ALA A 11 50.03 -1.94 33.48
N LEU A 12 49.03 -2.82 33.63
CA LEU A 12 48.80 -3.91 32.67
C LEU A 12 48.40 -3.30 31.32
N LEU A 13 49.32 -3.36 30.35
CA LEU A 13 49.02 -3.15 28.94
C LEU A 13 48.19 -4.33 28.43
N LEU A 14 46.90 -4.08 28.13
CA LEU A 14 46.13 -4.98 27.26
C LEU A 14 46.76 -5.00 25.86
N PRO A 15 46.78 -6.15 25.17
CA PRO A 15 47.30 -6.21 23.80
C PRO A 15 46.34 -5.47 22.87
N MET A 16 46.79 -4.35 22.31
CA MET A 16 46.22 -3.81 21.08
C MET A 16 46.39 -4.87 19.98
N SER A 17 45.27 -5.44 19.54
CA SER A 17 45.25 -6.24 18.32
C SER A 17 45.56 -5.32 17.14
N LEU A 18 46.77 -5.42 16.60
CA LEU A 18 47.11 -4.89 15.28
C LEU A 18 46.27 -5.64 14.23
N ARG A 19 45.17 -5.06 13.76
CA ARG A 19 44.57 -5.43 12.47
C ARG A 19 45.26 -4.63 11.37
N GLY A 20 46.42 -5.14 10.95
CA GLY A 20 47.10 -4.75 9.72
C GLY A 20 47.31 -6.01 8.87
N ALA A 21 46.38 -6.26 7.94
CA ALA A 21 46.54 -7.12 6.78
C ALA A 21 45.42 -6.72 5.79
N ASP A 22 45.79 -6.49 4.52
CA ASP A 22 45.05 -5.71 3.53
C ASP A 22 43.58 -6.10 3.37
N ALA A 23 42.67 -5.19 3.74
CA ALA A 23 41.30 -5.25 3.25
C ALA A 23 41.33 -5.07 1.72
N PRO A 24 40.60 -5.89 0.94
CA PRO A 24 40.59 -5.79 -0.51
C PRO A 24 40.20 -4.37 -0.96
N PRO A 25 40.68 -3.91 -2.14
CA PRO A 25 40.34 -2.58 -2.66
C PRO A 25 38.83 -2.34 -2.60
N SER A 26 38.42 -1.29 -1.90
CA SER A 26 37.02 -0.92 -1.75
C SER A 26 36.71 0.30 -2.60
N ALA A 27 35.71 0.19 -3.48
CA ALA A 27 35.17 1.31 -4.24
C ALA A 27 34.57 2.42 -3.33
N VAL A 28 34.32 2.11 -2.06
CA VAL A 28 33.78 3.02 -1.05
C VAL A 28 34.76 3.26 0.10
N GLY A 29 36.05 2.89 -0.04
CA GLY A 29 37.02 2.94 1.05
C GLY A 29 37.19 4.32 1.70
N SER A 30 37.16 5.39 0.90
CA SER A 30 37.21 6.77 1.41
C SER A 30 35.97 7.14 2.23
N VAL A 31 34.79 6.68 1.79
CA VAL A 31 33.51 6.89 2.46
C VAL A 31 33.43 6.07 3.75
N LEU A 32 33.95 4.84 3.73
CA LEU A 32 34.01 3.98 4.90
C LEU A 32 34.92 4.57 5.99
N LYS A 33 36.10 5.09 5.62
CA LYS A 33 36.99 5.80 6.56
C LYS A 33 36.32 7.01 7.19
N LEU A 34 35.50 7.74 6.42
CA LEU A 34 34.72 8.86 6.94
C LEU A 34 33.71 8.38 7.99
N LEU A 35 32.97 7.31 7.71
CA LEU A 35 32.03 6.70 8.65
C LEU A 35 32.73 6.20 9.92
N GLN A 36 33.87 5.52 9.77
CA GLN A 36 34.71 5.03 10.88
C GLN A 36 35.23 6.16 11.78
N SER A 37 35.51 7.33 11.21
CA SER A 37 35.98 8.48 11.99
C SER A 37 34.91 9.07 12.94
N GLY A 38 33.62 8.73 12.73
CA GLY A 38 32.51 9.29 13.49
C GLY A 38 32.24 10.78 13.18
N ARG A 39 32.87 11.35 12.16
CA ARG A 39 32.76 12.78 11.80
C ARG A 39 31.68 13.06 10.74
N VAL A 40 30.82 12.08 10.46
CA VAL A 40 29.75 12.21 9.46
C VAL A 40 28.56 12.95 10.08
N PRO A 41 28.11 14.08 9.50
CA PRO A 41 26.86 14.71 9.91
C PRO A 41 25.68 13.76 9.72
N GLU A 42 24.74 13.73 10.66
CA GLU A 42 23.61 12.80 10.64
C GLU A 42 22.82 12.82 9.32
N LYS A 43 22.59 14.02 8.77
CA LYS A 43 21.93 14.22 7.47
C LYS A 43 22.61 13.53 6.26
N ASN A 44 23.90 13.20 6.37
CA ASN A 44 24.66 12.55 5.31
C ASN A 44 24.80 11.04 5.52
N LEU A 45 24.40 10.50 6.68
CA LEU A 45 24.56 9.07 6.99
C LEU A 45 23.81 8.19 5.99
N GLY A 46 22.56 8.53 5.65
CA GLY A 46 21.75 7.75 4.71
C GLY A 46 22.40 7.60 3.33
N THR A 47 22.95 8.69 2.77
CA THR A 47 23.65 8.67 1.48
C THR A 47 24.89 7.79 1.51
N ILE A 48 25.65 7.87 2.60
CA ILE A 48 26.87 7.06 2.82
C ILE A 48 26.52 5.58 2.92
N ILE A 49 25.52 5.23 3.73
CA ILE A 49 25.06 3.86 3.91
C ILE A 49 24.58 3.27 2.59
N LYS A 50 23.79 4.03 1.82
CA LYS A 50 23.32 3.63 0.49
C LYS A 50 24.49 3.34 -0.45
N MET A 51 25.49 4.22 -0.53
CA MET A 51 26.68 4.01 -1.34
C MET A 51 27.43 2.73 -0.95
N ILE A 52 27.58 2.45 0.36
CA ILE A 52 28.22 1.22 0.83
C ILE A 52 27.40 -0.01 0.44
N GLY A 53 26.07 0.01 0.59
CA GLY A 53 25.19 -1.09 0.16
C GLY A 53 25.26 -1.37 -1.35
N GLU A 54 25.32 -0.32 -2.17
CA GLU A 54 25.33 -0.42 -3.64
C GLU A 54 26.70 -0.76 -4.22
N ARG A 55 27.80 -0.34 -3.58
CA ARG A 55 29.16 -0.41 -4.16
C ARG A 55 30.23 -1.04 -3.27
N GLY A 56 29.96 -1.26 -1.98
CA GLY A 56 30.92 -1.84 -1.04
C GLY A 56 31.15 -3.34 -1.25
N ASN A 57 32.33 -3.84 -0.88
CA ASN A 57 32.66 -5.26 -0.89
C ASN A 57 32.18 -5.96 0.41
N GLU A 58 32.38 -7.26 0.53
CA GLU A 58 31.92 -8.09 1.66
C GLU A 58 32.48 -7.63 3.01
N HIS A 59 33.65 -7.00 3.03
CA HIS A 59 34.28 -6.46 4.24
C HIS A 59 33.66 -5.12 4.66
N ASP A 60 33.33 -4.27 3.68
CA ASP A 60 32.59 -3.02 3.93
C ASP A 60 31.20 -3.33 4.52
N LEU A 61 30.54 -4.38 4.00
CA LEU A 61 29.26 -4.87 4.51
C LEU A 61 29.39 -5.47 5.91
N ALA A 62 30.46 -6.22 6.20
CA ALA A 62 30.74 -6.73 7.54
C ALA A 62 30.94 -5.60 8.56
N PHE A 63 31.60 -4.51 8.18
CA PHE A 63 31.72 -3.34 9.04
C PHE A 63 30.36 -2.72 9.36
N LEU A 64 29.46 -2.57 8.37
CA LEU A 64 28.10 -2.06 8.62
C LEU A 64 27.34 -2.97 9.58
N LEU A 65 27.41 -4.28 9.40
CA LEU A 65 26.77 -5.25 10.30
C LEU A 65 27.31 -5.11 11.73
N ASP A 66 28.62 -4.99 11.90
CA ASP A 66 29.25 -4.78 13.21
C ASP A 66 28.73 -3.54 13.91
N GLN A 67 28.55 -2.43 13.18
CA GLN A 67 27.99 -1.21 13.77
C GLN A 67 26.55 -1.42 14.25
N VAL A 68 25.74 -2.20 13.53
CA VAL A 68 24.37 -2.50 13.97
C VAL A 68 24.38 -3.34 15.24
N LEU A 69 25.20 -4.39 15.28
CA LEU A 69 25.24 -5.37 16.36
C LEU A 69 25.88 -4.85 17.66
N THR A 70 26.91 -3.99 17.55
CA THR A 70 27.78 -3.66 18.69
C THR A 70 27.77 -2.20 19.10
N SER A 71 27.39 -1.27 18.21
CA SER A 71 27.53 0.17 18.47
C SER A 71 26.28 0.77 19.10
N ASP A 72 26.44 1.45 20.22
CA ASP A 72 25.37 2.26 20.84
C ASP A 72 25.35 3.71 20.30
N LYS A 73 26.26 4.04 19.38
CA LYS A 73 26.42 5.41 18.85
C LYS A 73 25.35 5.80 17.83
N PHE A 74 24.72 4.82 17.20
CA PHE A 74 23.76 5.06 16.12
C PHE A 74 22.33 4.88 16.62
N ALA A 75 21.49 5.88 16.33
CA ALA A 75 20.07 5.80 16.60
C ALA A 75 19.43 4.59 15.87
N PRO A 76 18.36 4.00 16.41
CA PRO A 76 17.69 2.85 15.78
C PRO A 76 17.30 3.06 14.31
N ALA A 77 16.87 4.27 13.93
CA ALA A 77 16.54 4.60 12.54
C ALA A 77 17.74 4.47 11.59
N VAL A 78 18.93 4.87 12.03
CA VAL A 78 20.17 4.72 11.25
C VAL A 78 20.55 3.24 11.14
N LYS A 79 20.38 2.47 12.21
CA LYS A 79 20.63 1.01 12.17
C LYS A 79 19.68 0.30 11.17
N VAL A 80 18.43 0.73 11.08
CA VAL A 80 17.49 0.23 10.06
C VAL A 80 18.02 0.52 8.65
N GLN A 81 18.46 1.76 8.37
CA GLN A 81 19.06 2.11 7.07
C GLN A 81 20.29 1.26 6.74
N MET A 82 21.13 0.95 7.74
CA MET A 82 22.29 0.06 7.55
C MET A 82 21.84 -1.34 7.13
N LEU A 83 20.85 -1.93 7.80
CA LEU A 83 20.30 -3.23 7.42
C LEU A 83 19.62 -3.21 6.04
N GLU A 84 18.96 -2.11 5.67
CA GLU A 84 18.40 -1.92 4.33
C GLU A 84 19.50 -1.88 3.25
N GLY A 85 20.60 -1.17 3.49
CA GLY A 85 21.76 -1.18 2.60
C GLY A 85 22.38 -2.58 2.43
N LEU A 86 22.45 -3.36 3.51
CA LEU A 86 22.87 -4.76 3.47
C LEU A 86 21.90 -5.62 2.67
N ALA A 87 20.58 -5.40 2.81
CA ALA A 87 19.57 -6.14 2.05
C ALA A 87 19.68 -5.81 0.56
N THR A 88 19.90 -4.54 0.19
CA THR A 88 20.16 -4.14 -1.21
C THR A 88 21.38 -4.86 -1.78
N ALA A 89 22.49 -4.96 -1.04
CA ALA A 89 23.66 -5.70 -1.49
C ALA A 89 23.34 -7.19 -1.75
N ALA A 90 22.58 -7.81 -0.84
CA ALA A 90 22.18 -9.20 -0.94
C ALA A 90 21.24 -9.48 -2.12
N THR A 91 20.30 -8.58 -2.39
CA THR A 91 19.32 -8.80 -3.47
C THR A 91 19.88 -8.47 -4.84
N THR A 92 20.56 -7.33 -4.97
CA THR A 92 21.01 -6.78 -6.28
C THR A 92 22.35 -7.35 -6.74
N ARG A 93 23.30 -7.57 -5.83
CA ARG A 93 24.66 -8.02 -6.15
C ARG A 93 24.97 -9.43 -5.67
N LYS A 94 24.02 -10.07 -4.97
CA LYS A 94 24.19 -11.38 -4.30
C LYS A 94 25.38 -11.39 -3.33
N LEU A 95 25.73 -10.23 -2.76
CA LEU A 95 26.80 -10.09 -1.79
C LEU A 95 26.26 -10.11 -0.37
N GLN A 96 27.06 -10.66 0.53
CA GLN A 96 26.75 -10.73 1.95
C GLN A 96 27.99 -10.33 2.77
N PRO A 97 27.83 -9.90 4.02
CA PRO A 97 28.94 -9.68 4.93
C PRO A 97 29.92 -10.86 4.98
N ALA A 98 31.21 -10.55 4.97
CA ALA A 98 32.27 -11.57 5.04
C ALA A 98 32.21 -12.40 6.33
N ASP A 99 31.77 -11.80 7.44
CA ASP A 99 31.68 -12.43 8.77
C ASP A 99 30.47 -11.91 9.57
N HIS A 100 30.24 -12.48 10.76
CA HIS A 100 29.26 -12.10 11.78
C HIS A 100 27.78 -12.13 11.38
N ARG A 101 27.45 -12.77 10.24
CA ARG A 101 26.07 -12.93 9.74
C ARG A 101 25.13 -13.56 10.76
N ASP A 102 25.61 -14.55 11.51
CA ASP A 102 24.84 -15.20 12.59
C ASP A 102 24.43 -14.24 13.71
N GLY A 103 25.16 -13.13 13.88
CA GLY A 103 24.84 -12.10 14.87
C GLY A 103 23.46 -11.47 14.63
N ILE A 104 22.91 -11.53 13.41
CA ILE A 104 21.57 -11.00 13.11
C ILE A 104 20.48 -11.68 13.94
N ALA A 105 20.66 -12.95 14.31
CA ALA A 105 19.71 -13.70 15.14
C ALA A 105 19.52 -13.05 16.52
N THR A 106 20.53 -12.35 17.03
CA THR A 106 20.46 -11.64 18.33
C THR A 106 19.51 -10.45 18.30
N LEU A 107 19.22 -9.89 17.12
CA LEU A 107 18.27 -8.80 16.94
C LEU A 107 16.81 -9.29 16.90
N LEU A 108 16.59 -10.60 16.85
CA LEU A 108 15.26 -11.22 16.80
C LEU A 108 14.68 -11.49 18.19
N ALA A 109 15.53 -11.57 19.23
CA ALA A 109 15.11 -11.98 20.56
C ALA A 109 14.10 -11.01 21.23
N PRO A 110 13.03 -11.53 21.86
CA PRO A 110 12.09 -10.71 22.62
C PRO A 110 12.81 -10.06 23.82
N GLY A 111 12.66 -8.75 23.97
CA GLY A 111 13.26 -7.97 25.07
C GLY A 111 14.34 -6.95 24.68
N LYS A 112 14.87 -6.98 23.44
CA LYS A 112 15.62 -5.85 22.84
C LYS A 112 14.78 -5.00 21.87
N ALA A 113 13.49 -5.32 21.76
CA ALA A 113 12.53 -4.70 20.86
C ALA A 113 11.96 -3.39 21.42
N GLN A 114 12.70 -2.28 21.29
CA GLN A 114 12.09 -0.95 21.25
C GLN A 114 11.83 -0.47 19.81
N ASN A 115 12.20 -1.26 18.79
CA ASN A 115 12.02 -0.87 17.39
C ASN A 115 11.61 -2.04 16.49
N SER A 116 10.32 -2.14 16.18
CA SER A 116 9.74 -3.15 15.28
C SER A 116 10.31 -3.07 13.85
N LYS A 117 10.68 -1.88 13.37
CA LYS A 117 11.31 -1.70 12.05
C LYS A 117 12.69 -2.35 11.99
N LEU A 118 13.47 -2.27 13.07
CA LEU A 118 14.78 -2.92 13.17
C LEU A 118 14.66 -4.45 13.16
N GLN A 119 13.71 -5.00 13.92
CA GLN A 119 13.43 -6.44 13.93
C GLN A 119 13.00 -6.93 12.54
N LEU A 120 12.09 -6.21 11.86
CA LEU A 120 11.66 -6.55 10.49
C LEU A 120 12.83 -6.60 9.50
N ALA A 121 13.72 -5.60 9.54
CA ALA A 121 14.91 -5.57 8.70
C ALA A 121 15.87 -6.74 9.00
N ALA A 122 16.05 -7.08 10.28
CA ALA A 122 16.87 -8.22 10.70
C ALA A 122 16.29 -9.57 10.26
N ILE A 123 14.96 -9.77 10.40
CA ILE A 123 14.24 -10.96 9.94
C ILE A 123 14.50 -11.18 8.44
N ARG A 124 14.29 -10.14 7.62
CA ARG A 124 14.49 -10.20 6.17
C ARG A 124 15.92 -10.65 5.81
N LEU A 125 16.93 -10.11 6.47
CA LEU A 125 18.33 -10.48 6.24
C LEU A 125 18.64 -11.91 6.66
N ALA A 126 18.05 -12.40 7.76
CA ALA A 126 18.19 -13.79 8.17
C ALA A 126 17.71 -14.75 7.06
N GLY A 127 16.59 -14.43 6.41
CA GLY A 127 16.10 -15.15 5.23
C GLY A 127 17.05 -15.05 4.03
N LEU A 128 17.44 -13.83 3.64
CA LEU A 128 18.32 -13.59 2.47
C LEU A 128 19.69 -14.28 2.56
N TRP A 129 20.27 -14.31 3.75
CA TRP A 129 21.58 -14.94 4.00
C TRP A 129 21.49 -16.40 4.47
N LYS A 130 20.27 -16.94 4.58
CA LYS A 130 19.99 -18.30 5.08
C LYS A 130 20.65 -18.59 6.44
N VAL A 131 20.48 -17.67 7.39
CA VAL A 131 21.05 -17.77 8.74
C VAL A 131 20.27 -18.79 9.56
N THR A 132 20.73 -20.03 9.60
CA THR A 132 20.02 -21.15 10.25
C THR A 132 19.91 -20.98 11.78
N SER A 133 20.86 -20.28 12.40
CA SER A 133 20.81 -19.92 13.82
C SER A 133 19.61 -19.04 14.19
N ALA A 134 19.00 -18.36 13.20
CA ALA A 134 17.78 -17.58 13.37
C ALA A 134 16.49 -18.41 13.38
N ALA A 135 16.52 -19.70 12.99
CA ALA A 135 15.29 -20.50 12.83
C ALA A 135 14.45 -20.60 14.11
N GLY A 136 15.08 -20.78 15.28
CA GLY A 136 14.38 -20.78 16.57
C GLY A 136 13.68 -19.45 16.87
N PRO A 137 14.41 -18.32 16.92
CA PRO A 137 13.82 -17.01 17.11
C PRO A 137 12.72 -16.65 16.09
N LEU A 138 12.87 -17.04 14.83
CA LEU A 138 11.85 -16.82 13.79
C LEU A 138 10.59 -17.66 14.06
N HIS A 139 10.74 -18.92 14.50
CA HIS A 139 9.60 -19.74 14.92
C HIS A 139 8.83 -19.07 16.06
N ASP A 140 9.54 -18.63 17.11
CA ASP A 140 8.95 -18.00 18.27
C ASP A 140 8.18 -16.73 17.88
N LEU A 141 8.79 -15.87 17.05
CA LEU A 141 8.13 -14.67 16.52
C LEU A 141 6.87 -14.98 15.70
N ALA A 142 6.89 -16.05 14.90
CA ALA A 142 5.77 -16.42 14.03
C ALA A 142 4.56 -16.94 14.83
N VAL A 143 4.77 -17.66 15.93
CA VAL A 143 3.70 -18.27 16.74
C VAL A 143 3.23 -17.40 17.91
N ALA A 144 4.06 -16.47 18.40
CA ALA A 144 3.75 -15.66 19.56
C ALA A 144 2.51 -14.76 19.38
N THR A 145 1.54 -14.87 20.28
CA THR A 145 0.22 -14.18 20.25
C THR A 145 0.31 -12.66 20.30
N ASP A 146 1.38 -12.12 20.87
CA ASP A 146 1.67 -10.69 21.00
C ASP A 146 2.51 -10.13 19.83
N SER A 147 3.06 -10.98 18.95
CA SER A 147 3.74 -10.53 17.73
C SER A 147 2.76 -9.88 16.76
N SER A 148 3.14 -8.71 16.23
CA SER A 148 2.40 -8.04 15.16
C SER A 148 2.31 -8.92 13.90
N THR A 149 1.26 -8.74 13.09
CA THR A 149 1.07 -9.45 11.83
C THR A 149 2.28 -9.34 10.90
N ALA A 150 2.86 -8.14 10.78
CA ALA A 150 4.04 -7.89 9.95
C ALA A 150 5.26 -8.71 10.41
N LEU A 151 5.48 -8.83 11.72
CA LEU A 151 6.57 -9.65 12.27
C LEU A 151 6.34 -11.14 12.01
N ARG A 152 5.12 -11.62 12.23
CA ARG A 152 4.77 -13.02 11.97
C ARG A 152 4.96 -13.38 10.50
N GLU A 153 4.53 -12.51 9.61
CA GLU A 153 4.64 -12.68 8.16
C GLU A 153 6.09 -12.70 7.70
N ALA A 154 6.89 -11.69 8.12
CA ALA A 154 8.30 -11.65 7.81
C ALA A 154 9.05 -12.88 8.37
N ALA A 155 8.70 -13.31 9.58
CA ALA A 155 9.35 -14.44 10.24
C ALA A 155 9.05 -15.75 9.51
N LEU A 156 7.80 -15.95 9.10
CA LEU A 156 7.40 -17.13 8.35
C LEU A 156 8.01 -17.15 6.94
N ALA A 157 8.01 -16.03 6.22
CA ALA A 157 8.67 -15.91 4.92
C ALA A 157 10.18 -16.21 5.03
N SER A 158 10.82 -15.76 6.11
CA SER A 158 12.24 -16.03 6.34
C SER A 158 12.49 -17.51 6.66
N LEU A 159 11.69 -18.14 7.53
CA LEU A 159 11.77 -19.59 7.76
C LEU A 159 11.62 -20.39 6.46
N THR A 160 10.70 -19.96 5.60
CA THR A 160 10.49 -20.54 4.27
C THR A 160 11.73 -20.39 3.40
N ALA A 161 12.40 -19.24 3.42
CA ALA A 161 13.65 -19.00 2.68
C ALA A 161 14.85 -19.82 3.22
N LEU A 162 14.87 -20.12 4.52
CA LEU A 162 15.87 -20.99 5.14
C LEU A 162 15.76 -22.43 4.62
N GLY A 163 14.54 -22.95 4.51
CA GLY A 163 14.27 -24.29 3.97
C GLY A 163 13.02 -24.94 4.59
N PRO A 164 12.38 -25.91 3.90
CA PRO A 164 11.19 -26.62 4.39
C PRO A 164 11.38 -27.28 5.77
N GLU A 165 12.58 -27.75 6.08
CA GLU A 165 12.94 -28.34 7.37
C GLU A 165 12.81 -27.36 8.55
N PHE A 166 12.97 -26.06 8.29
CA PHE A 166 12.82 -25.00 9.30
C PHE A 166 11.40 -24.46 9.36
N SER A 167 10.70 -24.37 8.22
CA SER A 167 9.33 -23.82 8.16
C SER A 167 8.25 -24.82 8.57
N LYS A 168 8.41 -26.13 8.28
CA LYS A 168 7.33 -27.13 8.40
C LYS A 168 6.65 -27.15 9.76
N LYS A 169 7.42 -27.18 10.86
CA LYS A 169 6.86 -27.19 12.22
C LYS A 169 6.00 -25.95 12.46
N THR A 170 6.49 -24.78 12.08
CA THR A 170 5.80 -23.50 12.23
C THR A 170 4.54 -23.46 11.39
N THR A 171 4.61 -23.84 10.11
CA THR A 171 3.46 -23.88 9.21
C THR A 171 2.37 -24.82 9.73
N VAL A 172 2.71 -26.02 10.21
CA VAL A 172 1.74 -26.94 10.82
C VAL A 172 1.07 -26.31 12.05
N ALA A 173 1.85 -25.67 12.93
CA ALA A 173 1.30 -25.03 14.12
C ALA A 173 0.35 -23.86 13.77
N LEU A 174 0.70 -23.05 12.78
CA LEU A 174 -0.09 -21.87 12.39
C LEU A 174 -1.31 -22.19 11.53
N THR A 175 -1.35 -23.36 10.88
CA THR A 175 -2.49 -23.80 10.07
C THR A 175 -3.53 -24.62 10.85
N ALA A 176 -3.24 -24.95 12.11
CA ALA A 176 -4.11 -25.72 12.99
C ALA A 176 -5.50 -25.08 13.15
N ALA A 177 -6.53 -25.91 13.33
CA ALA A 177 -7.94 -25.48 13.29
C ALA A 177 -8.36 -24.54 14.44
N ASP A 178 -7.60 -24.53 15.53
CA ASP A 178 -7.79 -23.64 16.69
C ASP A 178 -7.19 -22.24 16.47
N GLN A 179 -6.37 -22.06 15.44
CA GLN A 179 -5.79 -20.77 15.10
C GLN A 179 -6.83 -19.84 14.43
N PRO A 180 -6.74 -18.51 14.66
CA PRO A 180 -7.58 -17.55 13.96
C PRO A 180 -7.44 -17.64 12.44
N PHE A 181 -8.52 -17.36 11.72
CA PHE A 181 -8.55 -17.40 10.25
C PHE A 181 -7.39 -16.62 9.60
N ALA A 182 -7.11 -15.41 10.10
CA ALA A 182 -6.03 -14.56 9.59
C ALA A 182 -4.64 -15.20 9.75
N VAL A 183 -4.40 -15.92 10.86
CA VAL A 183 -3.14 -16.61 11.13
C VAL A 183 -2.99 -17.82 10.22
N ARG A 184 -4.05 -18.62 10.06
CA ARG A 184 -4.06 -19.76 9.14
C ARG A 184 -3.86 -19.31 7.70
N SER A 185 -4.50 -18.22 7.29
CA SER A 185 -4.35 -17.61 5.96
C SER A 185 -2.92 -17.18 5.68
N LEU A 186 -2.25 -16.56 6.66
CA LEU A 186 -0.85 -16.22 6.56
C LEU A 186 0.04 -17.44 6.37
N ALA A 187 -0.23 -18.52 7.10
CA ALA A 187 0.55 -19.73 7.02
C ALA A 187 0.40 -20.47 5.69
N VAL A 188 -0.83 -20.52 5.16
CA VAL A 188 -1.10 -21.03 3.81
C VAL A 188 -0.39 -20.21 2.74
N ALA A 189 -0.41 -18.87 2.87
CA ALA A 189 0.26 -18.01 1.90
C ALA A 189 1.77 -18.27 1.81
N ALA A 190 2.43 -18.48 2.95
CA ALA A 190 3.84 -18.85 2.97
C ALA A 190 4.09 -20.26 2.40
N LEU A 191 3.17 -21.22 2.64
CA LEU A 191 3.29 -22.57 2.09
C LEU A 191 3.12 -22.58 0.57
N ALA A 192 2.26 -21.73 0.00
CA ALA A 192 2.02 -21.65 -1.44
C ALA A 192 3.28 -21.28 -2.25
N GLN A 193 4.27 -20.64 -1.61
CA GLN A 193 5.57 -20.34 -2.22
C GLN A 193 6.46 -21.58 -2.37
N GLN A 194 6.26 -22.63 -1.56
CA GLN A 194 7.09 -23.85 -1.54
C GLN A 194 6.39 -25.06 -2.14
N ASP A 195 5.14 -25.28 -1.74
CA ASP A 195 4.35 -26.46 -2.09
C ASP A 195 2.89 -26.04 -2.31
N LEU A 196 2.59 -25.75 -3.57
CA LEU A 196 1.27 -25.29 -4.00
C LEU A 196 0.19 -26.36 -3.78
N ASP A 197 0.54 -27.65 -3.87
CA ASP A 197 -0.38 -28.77 -3.67
C ASP A 197 -0.73 -28.99 -2.20
N ALA A 198 0.22 -28.81 -1.29
CA ALA A 198 -0.06 -28.80 0.14
C ALA A 198 -0.84 -27.54 0.54
N ALA A 199 -0.46 -26.38 -0.02
CA ALA A 199 -1.12 -25.11 0.27
C ALA A 199 -2.59 -25.11 -0.14
N VAL A 200 -2.94 -25.61 -1.33
CA VAL A 200 -4.33 -25.57 -1.81
C VAL A 200 -5.28 -26.42 -0.95
N LYS A 201 -4.79 -27.57 -0.44
CA LYS A 201 -5.57 -28.42 0.47
C LYS A 201 -5.93 -27.67 1.75
N LEU A 202 -4.94 -27.03 2.36
CA LEU A 202 -5.12 -26.23 3.58
C LEU A 202 -5.93 -24.96 3.32
N ALA A 203 -5.72 -24.26 2.21
CA ALA A 203 -6.50 -23.10 1.82
C ALA A 203 -8.00 -23.42 1.77
N THR A 204 -8.33 -24.57 1.19
CA THR A 204 -9.70 -25.03 1.08
C THR A 204 -10.30 -25.32 2.47
N ASP A 205 -9.54 -25.93 3.39
CA ASP A 205 -9.98 -26.12 4.78
C ASP A 205 -10.18 -24.79 5.51
N VAL A 206 -9.33 -23.79 5.26
CA VAL A 206 -9.46 -22.45 5.84
C VAL A 206 -10.72 -21.76 5.32
N LEU A 207 -10.93 -21.74 4.00
CA LEU A 207 -12.08 -21.11 3.35
C LEU A 207 -13.41 -21.78 3.73
N LEU A 208 -13.44 -23.11 3.90
CA LEU A 208 -14.61 -23.84 4.40
C LEU A 208 -15.02 -23.42 5.81
N SER A 209 -14.04 -23.09 6.65
CA SER A 209 -14.27 -22.66 8.04
C SER A 209 -14.47 -21.15 8.21
N ALA A 210 -14.46 -20.38 7.11
CA ALA A 210 -14.57 -18.94 7.14
C ALA A 210 -15.91 -18.48 7.72
N LYS A 211 -15.85 -17.45 8.56
CA LYS A 211 -17.00 -16.77 9.17
C LYS A 211 -17.25 -15.43 8.46
N GLU A 212 -18.38 -14.79 8.76
CA GLU A 212 -18.81 -13.54 8.09
C GLU A 212 -17.80 -12.38 8.15
N ARG A 213 -16.92 -12.34 9.15
CA ARG A 213 -15.89 -11.29 9.32
C ARG A 213 -14.51 -11.68 8.80
N ASP A 214 -14.35 -12.88 8.27
CA ASP A 214 -13.08 -13.37 7.78
C ASP A 214 -12.84 -12.87 6.34
N ASP A 215 -11.63 -12.36 6.08
CA ASP A 215 -11.25 -11.80 4.79
C ASP A 215 -10.33 -12.76 4.01
N PRO A 216 -10.80 -13.36 2.90
CA PRO A 216 -10.02 -14.33 2.12
C PRO A 216 -8.93 -13.68 1.24
N ALA A 217 -8.81 -12.36 1.19
CA ALA A 217 -7.88 -11.64 0.31
C ALA A 217 -6.45 -12.22 0.32
N ARG A 218 -5.87 -12.41 1.50
CA ARG A 218 -4.51 -12.96 1.63
C ARG A 218 -4.36 -14.37 1.05
N LEU A 219 -5.37 -15.21 1.24
CA LEU A 219 -5.37 -16.56 0.65
C LEU A 219 -5.43 -16.46 -0.87
N MET A 220 -6.35 -15.64 -1.39
CA MET A 220 -6.50 -15.43 -2.82
C MET A 220 -5.20 -14.93 -3.45
N ASP A 221 -4.55 -13.91 -2.86
CA ASP A 221 -3.28 -13.36 -3.36
C ASP A 221 -2.18 -14.41 -3.45
N ALA A 222 -2.12 -15.34 -2.49
CA ALA A 222 -1.12 -16.39 -2.48
C ALA A 222 -1.23 -17.36 -3.67
N PHE A 223 -2.45 -17.61 -4.16
CA PHE A 223 -2.66 -18.47 -5.34
C PHE A 223 -2.65 -17.66 -6.63
N LEU A 224 -3.25 -16.46 -6.64
CA LEU A 224 -3.23 -15.58 -7.81
C LEU A 224 -1.80 -15.21 -8.19
N GLY A 225 -0.93 -14.95 -7.22
CA GLY A 225 0.48 -14.58 -7.44
C GLY A 225 1.41 -15.74 -7.83
N ARG A 226 0.89 -16.93 -8.15
CA ARG A 226 1.69 -18.12 -8.47
C ARG A 226 1.22 -18.79 -9.75
N GLN A 227 2.17 -19.21 -10.58
CA GLN A 227 1.91 -20.03 -11.77
C GLN A 227 1.18 -21.33 -11.36
N GLY A 228 0.06 -21.64 -12.02
CA GLY A 228 -0.78 -22.81 -11.72
C GLY A 228 -1.64 -22.68 -10.44
N GLY A 229 -1.52 -21.58 -9.70
CA GLY A 229 -2.27 -21.34 -8.46
C GLY A 229 -3.77 -21.19 -8.68
N PRO A 230 -4.23 -20.34 -9.61
CA PRO A 230 -5.66 -20.17 -9.90
C PRO A 230 -6.33 -21.48 -10.31
N GLU A 231 -5.68 -22.29 -11.16
CA GLU A 231 -6.20 -23.56 -11.66
C GLU A 231 -6.33 -24.59 -10.53
N LYS A 232 -5.30 -24.72 -9.67
CA LYS A 232 -5.35 -25.63 -8.52
C LYS A 232 -6.41 -25.20 -7.52
N LEU A 233 -6.50 -23.90 -7.22
CA LEU A 233 -7.52 -23.37 -6.32
C LEU A 233 -8.92 -23.60 -6.88
N ALA A 234 -9.15 -23.36 -8.17
CA ALA A 234 -10.42 -23.60 -8.83
C ALA A 234 -10.87 -25.06 -8.70
N ALA A 235 -9.98 -26.01 -9.02
CA ALA A 235 -10.26 -27.44 -8.90
C ALA A 235 -10.58 -27.86 -7.45
N ALA A 236 -9.86 -27.30 -6.47
CA ALA A 236 -10.09 -27.61 -5.06
C ALA A 236 -11.42 -27.05 -4.55
N LEU A 237 -11.78 -25.82 -4.93
CA LEU A 237 -13.05 -25.20 -4.55
C LEU A 237 -14.25 -25.85 -5.24
N GLU A 238 -14.09 -26.36 -6.47
CA GLU A 238 -15.15 -27.13 -7.11
C GLU A 238 -15.40 -28.47 -6.39
N SER A 239 -14.35 -29.13 -5.92
CA SER A 239 -14.48 -30.38 -5.17
C SER A 239 -15.01 -30.18 -3.74
N ARG A 240 -14.60 -29.11 -3.07
CA ARG A 240 -15.02 -28.80 -1.69
C ARG A 240 -15.38 -27.31 -1.57
N PRO A 241 -16.62 -26.94 -1.93
CA PRO A 241 -17.01 -25.55 -2.04
C PRO A 241 -17.15 -24.87 -0.67
N PRO A 242 -16.63 -23.63 -0.51
CA PRO A 242 -16.92 -22.79 0.64
C PRO A 242 -18.38 -22.31 0.61
N SER A 243 -18.78 -21.54 1.63
CA SER A 243 -20.09 -20.87 1.61
C SER A 243 -20.22 -19.91 0.42
N THR A 244 -21.45 -19.66 -0.02
CA THR A 244 -21.74 -18.69 -1.09
C THR A 244 -21.19 -17.30 -0.79
N ASP A 245 -21.22 -16.86 0.47
CA ASP A 245 -20.72 -15.54 0.84
C ASP A 245 -19.18 -15.47 0.82
N THR A 246 -18.50 -16.53 1.26
CA THR A 246 -17.04 -16.64 1.09
C THR A 246 -16.67 -16.66 -0.39
N ALA A 247 -17.41 -17.38 -1.24
CA ALA A 247 -17.19 -17.38 -2.69
C ALA A 247 -17.36 -15.98 -3.31
N LYS A 248 -18.37 -15.21 -2.88
CA LYS A 248 -18.56 -13.80 -3.29
C LYS A 248 -17.37 -12.94 -2.87
N LEU A 249 -16.85 -13.10 -1.65
CA LEU A 249 -15.67 -12.36 -1.19
C LEU A 249 -14.42 -12.69 -2.01
N CYS A 250 -14.19 -13.97 -2.31
CA CYS A 250 -13.10 -14.40 -3.19
C CYS A 250 -13.22 -13.79 -4.59
N LEU A 251 -14.43 -13.82 -5.18
CA LEU A 251 -14.68 -13.24 -6.50
C LEU A 251 -14.47 -11.72 -6.52
N ARG A 252 -14.99 -11.02 -5.50
CA ARG A 252 -14.80 -9.57 -5.32
C ARG A 252 -13.34 -9.21 -5.18
N HIS A 253 -12.58 -9.97 -4.39
CA HIS A 253 -11.14 -9.74 -4.23
C HIS A 253 -10.41 -9.90 -5.56
N MET A 254 -10.68 -11.00 -6.29
CA MET A 254 -10.10 -11.27 -7.61
C MET A 254 -10.34 -10.09 -8.57
N TYR A 255 -11.56 -9.56 -8.60
CA TYR A 255 -11.90 -8.35 -9.38
C TYR A 255 -11.17 -7.09 -8.89
N ALA A 256 -11.09 -6.90 -7.57
CA ALA A 256 -10.41 -5.73 -6.99
C ALA A 256 -8.91 -5.72 -7.30
N VAL A 257 -8.27 -6.88 -7.47
CA VAL A 257 -6.85 -6.98 -7.87
C VAL A 257 -6.65 -7.07 -9.39
N GLY A 258 -7.70 -6.84 -10.19
CA GLY A 258 -7.64 -6.82 -11.66
C GLY A 258 -7.37 -8.19 -12.27
N ARG A 259 -7.80 -9.26 -11.60
CA ARG A 259 -7.60 -10.64 -12.04
C ARG A 259 -8.87 -11.23 -12.66
N SER A 260 -8.66 -11.97 -13.74
CA SER A 260 -9.72 -12.49 -14.63
C SER A 260 -9.40 -13.92 -15.08
N ASP A 261 -8.80 -14.72 -14.21
CA ASP A 261 -8.42 -16.11 -14.47
C ASP A 261 -9.67 -16.95 -14.76
N ALA A 262 -9.91 -17.28 -16.04
CA ALA A 262 -11.21 -17.77 -16.52
C ALA A 262 -11.73 -19.01 -15.76
N GLY A 263 -10.86 -19.96 -15.45
CA GLY A 263 -11.23 -21.18 -14.72
C GLY A 263 -11.67 -20.90 -13.28
N LEU A 264 -10.88 -20.12 -12.54
CA LEU A 264 -11.20 -19.74 -11.16
C LEU A 264 -12.42 -18.81 -11.09
N GLN A 265 -12.52 -17.86 -12.02
CA GLN A 265 -13.65 -16.96 -12.15
C GLN A 265 -14.96 -17.71 -12.40
N ALA A 266 -14.95 -18.73 -13.26
CA ALA A 266 -16.13 -19.55 -13.55
C ALA A 266 -16.58 -20.34 -12.31
N VAL A 267 -15.64 -20.98 -11.60
CA VAL A 267 -15.94 -21.72 -10.36
C VAL A 267 -16.49 -20.79 -9.29
N LEU A 268 -15.81 -19.67 -9.01
CA LEU A 268 -16.26 -18.69 -8.01
C LEU A 268 -17.61 -18.08 -8.38
N GLY A 269 -17.83 -17.74 -9.65
CA GLY A 269 -19.10 -17.23 -10.16
C GLY A 269 -20.26 -18.21 -9.89
N LYS A 270 -20.08 -19.48 -10.26
CA LYS A 270 -21.04 -20.55 -10.00
C LYS A 270 -21.36 -20.69 -8.51
N LEU A 271 -20.34 -20.70 -7.64
CA LEU A 271 -20.51 -20.84 -6.19
C LEU A 271 -21.12 -19.60 -5.54
N ALA A 272 -20.85 -18.42 -6.07
CA ALA A 272 -21.39 -17.15 -5.63
C ALA A 272 -22.81 -16.88 -6.13
N GLY A 273 -23.27 -17.61 -7.15
CA GLY A 273 -24.53 -17.35 -7.86
C GLY A 273 -24.47 -16.08 -8.71
N ILE A 274 -23.31 -15.77 -9.28
CA ILE A 274 -23.05 -14.54 -10.04
C ILE A 274 -22.58 -14.92 -11.45
N GLU A 275 -23.23 -14.37 -12.47
CA GLU A 275 -22.78 -14.51 -13.86
C GLU A 275 -21.52 -13.67 -14.07
N THR A 276 -20.38 -14.31 -14.35
CA THR A 276 -19.07 -13.65 -14.42
C THR A 276 -18.62 -13.32 -15.84
N ASN A 277 -19.26 -13.92 -16.85
CA ASN A 277 -19.01 -13.62 -18.26
C ASN A 277 -20.33 -13.41 -19.00
N PRO A 278 -21.13 -12.40 -18.61
CA PRO A 278 -22.39 -12.12 -19.27
C PRO A 278 -22.17 -11.82 -20.75
N LYS A 279 -23.16 -12.18 -21.58
CA LYS A 279 -23.13 -11.80 -22.99
C LYS A 279 -23.24 -10.27 -23.11
N PRO A 280 -22.52 -9.65 -24.06
CA PRO A 280 -22.72 -8.24 -24.37
C PRO A 280 -24.18 -7.97 -24.72
N LEU A 281 -24.68 -6.79 -24.37
CA LEU A 281 -26.02 -6.37 -24.73
C LEU A 281 -26.18 -6.33 -26.27
N SER A 282 -27.30 -6.84 -26.75
CA SER A 282 -27.74 -6.58 -28.12
C SER A 282 -28.06 -5.09 -28.32
N LYS A 283 -28.18 -4.67 -29.59
CA LYS A 283 -28.53 -3.28 -29.92
C LYS A 283 -29.87 -2.86 -29.31
N ASP A 284 -30.86 -3.74 -29.35
CA ASP A 284 -32.20 -3.44 -28.83
C ASP A 284 -32.20 -3.35 -27.29
N GLU A 285 -31.44 -4.21 -26.60
CA GLU A 285 -31.28 -4.16 -25.15
C GLU A 285 -30.53 -2.91 -24.69
N ALA A 286 -29.46 -2.53 -25.41
CA ALA A 286 -28.72 -1.31 -25.15
C ALA A 286 -29.60 -0.06 -25.36
N ALA A 287 -30.37 -0.02 -26.45
CA ALA A 287 -31.31 1.07 -26.72
C ALA A 287 -32.41 1.18 -25.65
N ALA A 288 -32.97 0.05 -25.21
CA ALA A 288 -33.95 0.02 -24.13
C ALA A 288 -33.36 0.51 -22.81
N LEU A 289 -32.12 0.12 -22.48
CA LEU A 289 -31.44 0.59 -21.27
C LEU A 289 -31.19 2.10 -21.34
N MET A 290 -30.73 2.63 -22.47
CA MET A 290 -30.50 4.08 -22.63
C MET A 290 -31.79 4.89 -22.45
N ALA A 291 -32.91 4.40 -22.98
CA ALA A 291 -34.22 5.05 -22.77
C ALA A 291 -34.61 5.08 -21.27
N GLU A 292 -34.33 4.00 -20.54
CA GLU A 292 -34.56 3.95 -19.09
C GLU A 292 -33.60 4.88 -18.32
N VAL A 293 -32.34 5.01 -18.74
CA VAL A 293 -31.37 5.96 -18.18
C VAL A 293 -31.85 7.40 -18.34
N GLU A 294 -32.38 7.76 -19.51
CA GLU A 294 -32.91 9.10 -19.74
C GLU A 294 -34.12 9.41 -18.88
N LYS A 295 -35.02 8.43 -18.72
CA LYS A 295 -36.30 8.61 -18.05
C LYS A 295 -36.23 8.50 -16.52
N HIS A 296 -35.35 7.65 -16.01
CA HIS A 296 -35.36 7.22 -14.61
C HIS A 296 -34.02 7.39 -13.89
N GLY A 297 -32.92 7.62 -14.62
CA GLY A 297 -31.59 7.72 -14.04
C GLY A 297 -31.34 8.97 -13.22
N ASP A 298 -30.62 8.79 -12.10
CA ASP A 298 -30.18 9.85 -11.19
C ASP A 298 -28.66 9.83 -11.06
N ALA A 299 -28.01 10.94 -11.42
CA ALA A 299 -26.56 11.04 -11.40
C ALA A 299 -25.97 11.07 -9.98
N GLY A 300 -26.70 11.55 -8.97
CA GLY A 300 -26.25 11.57 -7.58
C GLY A 300 -26.26 10.17 -6.97
N ARG A 301 -27.32 9.38 -7.23
CA ARG A 301 -27.34 7.95 -6.88
C ARG A 301 -26.30 7.16 -7.66
N GLY A 302 -26.11 7.49 -8.94
CA GLY A 302 -25.11 6.85 -9.79
C GLY A 302 -23.68 7.07 -9.31
N GLU A 303 -23.40 8.28 -8.81
CA GLU A 303 -22.12 8.57 -8.16
C GLU A 303 -21.92 7.71 -6.90
N GLN A 304 -22.96 7.50 -6.08
CA GLN A 304 -22.86 6.60 -4.93
C GLN A 304 -22.53 5.17 -5.34
N VAL A 305 -23.13 4.68 -6.44
CA VAL A 305 -22.80 3.36 -7.01
C VAL A 305 -21.34 3.33 -7.46
N PHE A 306 -20.86 4.31 -8.23
CA PHE A 306 -19.46 4.39 -8.67
C PHE A 306 -18.46 4.37 -7.49
N ARG A 307 -18.84 4.95 -6.36
CA ARG A 307 -18.00 5.04 -5.15
C ARG A 307 -18.02 3.81 -4.26
N ARG A 308 -18.88 2.81 -4.54
CA ARG A 308 -18.96 1.59 -3.75
C ARG A 308 -17.65 0.80 -3.80
N SER A 309 -17.11 0.47 -2.62
CA SER A 309 -15.86 -0.28 -2.51
C SER A 309 -15.96 -1.69 -3.11
N ASP A 310 -17.13 -2.32 -3.08
CA ASP A 310 -17.33 -3.67 -3.61
C ASP A 310 -17.42 -3.72 -5.14
N LEU A 311 -17.57 -2.58 -5.82
CA LEU A 311 -17.48 -2.46 -7.29
C LEU A 311 -16.10 -1.98 -7.76
N SER A 312 -15.29 -1.40 -6.86
CA SER A 312 -13.91 -0.98 -7.12
C SER A 312 -13.71 0.04 -8.26
N CYS A 313 -14.77 0.71 -8.76
CA CYS A 313 -14.62 1.65 -9.87
C CYS A 313 -13.64 2.79 -9.53
N MET A 314 -13.76 3.40 -8.34
CA MET A 314 -12.82 4.42 -7.85
C MET A 314 -11.40 3.91 -7.59
N LYS A 315 -11.22 2.59 -7.40
CA LYS A 315 -9.88 2.02 -7.21
C LYS A 315 -9.07 2.11 -8.49
N CYS A 316 -9.72 1.96 -9.64
CA CYS A 316 -9.07 2.01 -10.95
C CYS A 316 -9.21 3.37 -11.64
N HIS A 317 -10.37 4.03 -11.53
CA HIS A 317 -10.69 5.24 -12.27
C HIS A 317 -10.73 6.48 -11.38
N ALA A 318 -10.11 7.54 -11.88
CA ALA A 318 -10.25 8.87 -11.32
C ALA A 318 -11.47 9.58 -11.90
N VAL A 319 -12.18 10.34 -11.07
CA VAL A 319 -13.13 11.37 -11.49
C VAL A 319 -12.71 12.66 -10.84
N SER A 320 -12.50 13.69 -11.65
CA SER A 320 -11.89 14.94 -11.22
C SER A 320 -10.60 14.69 -10.45
N LYS A 321 -9.68 13.85 -10.95
CA LYS A 321 -8.47 13.40 -10.25
C LYS A 321 -8.66 12.63 -8.93
N ALA A 322 -9.90 12.42 -8.45
CA ALA A 322 -10.19 11.63 -7.25
C ALA A 322 -10.41 10.16 -7.61
N GLY A 323 -9.57 9.27 -7.10
CA GLY A 323 -9.59 7.84 -7.39
C GLY A 323 -8.25 7.34 -7.95
N GLY A 324 -8.24 6.14 -8.51
CA GLY A 324 -7.05 5.50 -9.07
C GLY A 324 -6.68 6.00 -10.46
N GLN A 325 -5.44 5.70 -10.86
CA GLN A 325 -4.90 6.01 -12.19
C GLN A 325 -4.43 4.73 -12.91
N VAL A 326 -5.21 3.66 -12.71
CA VAL A 326 -5.01 2.38 -13.41
C VAL A 326 -5.82 2.39 -14.70
N GLY A 327 -7.09 2.78 -14.61
CA GLY A 327 -7.95 3.07 -15.76
C GLY A 327 -7.85 4.54 -16.19
N PRO A 328 -8.49 4.91 -17.31
CA PRO A 328 -8.58 6.29 -17.75
C PRO A 328 -9.31 7.18 -16.74
N ASP A 329 -8.91 8.45 -16.68
CA ASP A 329 -9.65 9.49 -15.99
C ASP A 329 -11.01 9.70 -16.69
N LEU A 330 -12.09 9.58 -15.92
CA LEU A 330 -13.47 9.64 -16.40
C LEU A 330 -14.09 11.04 -16.29
N SER A 331 -13.35 12.06 -15.82
CA SER A 331 -13.86 13.42 -15.60
C SER A 331 -14.62 14.01 -16.77
N GLY A 332 -14.19 13.70 -18.00
CA GLY A 332 -14.76 14.23 -19.24
C GLY A 332 -15.60 13.23 -20.03
N ILE A 333 -15.79 11.99 -19.54
CA ILE A 333 -16.23 10.88 -20.40
C ILE A 333 -17.63 11.07 -20.98
N GLY A 334 -18.57 11.64 -20.20
CA GLY A 334 -19.95 11.89 -20.62
C GLY A 334 -20.10 13.04 -21.63
N ALA A 335 -19.11 13.94 -21.68
CA ALA A 335 -19.02 15.00 -22.69
C ALA A 335 -18.29 14.52 -23.96
N SER A 336 -17.32 13.61 -23.83
CA SER A 336 -16.52 13.13 -24.96
C SER A 336 -17.07 11.88 -25.66
N SER A 337 -17.99 11.15 -25.03
CA SER A 337 -18.46 9.85 -25.52
C SER A 337 -19.98 9.73 -25.48
N PRO A 338 -20.60 9.08 -26.48
CA PRO A 338 -22.04 8.84 -26.48
C PRO A 338 -22.43 7.85 -25.38
N MET A 339 -23.67 7.91 -24.90
CA MET A 339 -24.17 7.02 -23.85
C MET A 339 -24.07 5.54 -24.24
N GLU A 340 -24.27 5.21 -25.52
CA GLU A 340 -24.13 3.85 -26.04
C GLU A 340 -22.73 3.28 -25.78
N TYR A 341 -21.69 4.10 -25.97
CA TYR A 341 -20.31 3.71 -25.65
C TYR A 341 -20.12 3.43 -24.15
N LEU A 342 -20.74 4.24 -23.28
CA LEU A 342 -20.67 4.04 -21.83
C LEU A 342 -21.35 2.73 -21.41
N VAL A 343 -22.53 2.45 -21.97
CA VAL A 343 -23.26 1.20 -21.74
C VAL A 343 -22.41 0.01 -22.17
N HIS A 344 -21.87 0.01 -23.39
CA HIS A 344 -21.04 -1.09 -23.85
C HIS A 344 -19.75 -1.24 -23.04
N SER A 345 -19.10 -0.15 -22.63
CA SER A 345 -17.88 -0.22 -21.82
C SER A 345 -18.13 -0.85 -20.44
N VAL A 346 -19.33 -0.68 -19.85
CA VAL A 346 -19.70 -1.28 -18.57
C VAL A 346 -20.00 -2.78 -18.70
N PHE A 347 -20.64 -3.20 -19.79
CA PHE A 347 -21.07 -4.59 -20.00
C PHE A 347 -20.04 -5.46 -20.74
N ASP A 348 -19.19 -4.86 -21.55
CA ASP A 348 -18.16 -5.53 -22.33
C ASP A 348 -16.88 -4.68 -22.38
N PRO A 349 -16.15 -4.57 -21.25
CA PRO A 349 -14.96 -3.73 -21.15
C PRO A 349 -13.82 -4.16 -22.10
N ASP A 350 -13.91 -5.37 -22.67
CA ASP A 350 -12.94 -5.89 -23.64
C ASP A 350 -13.14 -5.37 -25.06
N GLN A 351 -14.30 -4.77 -25.37
CA GLN A 351 -14.69 -4.43 -26.74
C GLN A 351 -13.80 -3.35 -27.38
N ALA A 352 -13.38 -2.37 -26.59
CA ALA A 352 -12.67 -1.18 -27.07
C ALA A 352 -11.59 -0.72 -26.07
N ILE A 353 -10.60 -1.58 -25.84
CA ILE A 353 -9.46 -1.27 -24.97
C ILE A 353 -8.46 -0.41 -25.76
N LYS A 354 -8.11 0.77 -25.24
CA LYS A 354 -6.97 1.53 -25.79
C LYS A 354 -5.67 0.80 -25.40
N GLU A 355 -4.69 0.79 -26.30
CA GLU A 355 -3.41 0.08 -26.14
C GLU A 355 -2.75 0.29 -24.76
N ALA A 356 -2.76 1.52 -24.24
CA ALA A 356 -2.21 1.87 -22.93
C ALA A 356 -2.87 1.19 -21.72
N TYR A 357 -4.05 0.56 -21.89
CA TYR A 357 -4.79 -0.14 -20.83
C TYR A 357 -4.94 -1.64 -21.09
N ILE A 358 -4.26 -2.18 -22.10
CA ILE A 358 -4.17 -3.64 -22.29
C ILE A 358 -3.35 -4.21 -21.13
N SER A 359 -3.96 -5.13 -20.37
CA SER A 359 -3.25 -5.79 -19.29
C SER A 359 -2.19 -6.75 -19.81
N LYS A 360 -1.20 -7.01 -18.98
CA LYS A 360 -0.16 -8.00 -19.19
C LYS A 360 0.00 -8.82 -17.92
N THR A 361 0.01 -10.14 -18.09
CA THR A 361 0.40 -11.08 -17.05
C THR A 361 1.83 -11.49 -17.30
N VAL A 362 2.69 -11.35 -16.29
CA VAL A 362 4.09 -11.74 -16.34
C VAL A 362 4.31 -12.89 -15.38
N ILE A 363 4.87 -13.98 -15.88
CA ILE A 363 5.33 -15.11 -15.07
C ILE A 363 6.85 -15.03 -15.03
N THR A 364 7.42 -15.03 -13.83
CA THR A 364 8.86 -15.02 -13.62
C THR A 364 9.44 -16.43 -13.59
N VAL A 365 10.76 -16.54 -13.73
CA VAL A 365 11.50 -17.83 -13.69
C VAL A 365 11.34 -18.60 -12.37
N ASP A 366 10.98 -17.91 -11.28
CA ASP A 366 10.64 -18.52 -9.99
C ASP A 366 9.13 -18.82 -9.82
N GLY A 367 8.35 -18.63 -10.89
CA GLY A 367 6.92 -18.93 -11.00
C GLY A 367 6.00 -17.90 -10.34
N GLN A 368 6.49 -16.71 -9.98
CA GLN A 368 5.61 -15.63 -9.50
C GLN A 368 4.82 -15.05 -10.66
N THR A 369 3.57 -14.70 -10.40
CA THR A 369 2.67 -14.13 -11.40
C THR A 369 2.33 -12.70 -11.02
N PHE A 370 2.71 -11.76 -11.89
CA PHE A 370 2.34 -10.35 -11.80
C PHE A 370 1.30 -10.02 -12.86
N SER A 371 0.38 -9.11 -12.55
CA SER A 371 -0.60 -8.61 -13.52
C SER A 371 -0.78 -7.11 -13.36
N GLY A 372 -0.89 -6.41 -14.49
CA GLY A 372 -1.07 -4.97 -14.52
C GLY A 372 -1.05 -4.44 -15.96
N ILE A 373 -1.06 -3.13 -16.11
CA ILE A 373 -0.82 -2.47 -17.40
C ILE A 373 0.66 -2.08 -17.50
N VAL A 374 1.21 -2.02 -18.71
CA VAL A 374 2.60 -1.59 -18.91
C VAL A 374 2.70 -0.09 -18.63
N ALA A 375 3.44 0.27 -17.58
CA ALA A 375 3.72 1.66 -17.23
C ALA A 375 4.95 2.20 -17.98
N ASP A 376 5.98 1.35 -18.10
CA ASP A 376 7.26 1.67 -18.73
C ASP A 376 7.97 0.38 -19.13
N ARG A 377 8.83 0.45 -20.14
CA ARG A 377 9.72 -0.65 -20.54
C ARG A 377 11.05 -0.08 -21.01
N SER A 378 12.12 -0.59 -20.43
CA SER A 378 13.51 -0.28 -20.81
C SER A 378 14.21 -1.52 -21.36
N ASP A 379 15.48 -1.38 -21.72
CA ASP A 379 16.33 -2.49 -22.16
C ASP A 379 16.63 -3.52 -21.05
N SER A 380 16.39 -3.17 -19.77
CA SER A 380 16.73 -4.01 -18.61
C SER A 380 15.54 -4.43 -17.74
N GLU A 381 14.45 -3.66 -17.73
CA GLU A 381 13.29 -3.92 -16.89
C GLU A 381 11.96 -3.56 -17.55
N LEU A 382 10.91 -4.28 -17.14
CA LEU A 382 9.51 -4.00 -17.41
C LEU A 382 8.86 -3.46 -16.14
N LYS A 383 8.18 -2.30 -16.21
CA LYS A 383 7.37 -1.78 -15.11
C LYS A 383 5.89 -2.01 -15.41
N LEU A 384 5.24 -2.75 -14.53
CA LEU A 384 3.79 -2.92 -14.55
C LEU A 384 3.15 -2.04 -13.49
N LYS A 385 2.06 -1.36 -13.83
CA LYS A 385 1.15 -0.75 -12.85
C LYS A 385 0.03 -1.74 -12.56
N ASN A 386 0.00 -2.28 -11.34
CA ASN A 386 -1.02 -3.24 -10.92
C ASN A 386 -2.37 -2.55 -10.63
N ALA A 387 -3.40 -3.33 -10.30
CA ALA A 387 -4.74 -2.82 -10.01
C ALA A 387 -4.83 -1.93 -8.75
N ASP A 388 -3.82 -1.93 -7.88
CA ASP A 388 -3.71 -1.01 -6.74
C ASP A 388 -3.10 0.36 -7.14
N GLY A 389 -2.65 0.49 -8.39
CA GLY A 389 -1.89 1.65 -8.87
C GLY A 389 -0.41 1.60 -8.54
N ARG A 390 0.09 0.50 -7.94
CA ARG A 390 1.50 0.33 -7.59
C ARG A 390 2.31 -0.09 -8.81
N GLU A 391 3.47 0.53 -8.98
CA GLU A 391 4.43 0.12 -9.98
C GLU A 391 5.31 -1.01 -9.47
N ILE A 392 5.43 -2.06 -10.27
CA ILE A 392 6.23 -3.25 -10.02
C ILE A 392 7.27 -3.32 -11.14
N ALA A 393 8.53 -3.11 -10.80
CA ALA A 393 9.65 -3.27 -11.71
C ALA A 393 10.11 -4.73 -11.70
N ILE A 394 10.12 -5.36 -12.88
CA ILE A 394 10.50 -6.75 -13.10
C ILE A 394 11.69 -6.75 -14.07
N PRO A 395 12.88 -7.21 -13.66
CA PRO A 395 14.02 -7.36 -14.56
C PRO A 395 13.66 -8.27 -15.73
N LEU A 396 13.99 -7.88 -16.96
CA LEU A 396 13.66 -8.70 -18.14
C LEU A 396 14.31 -10.08 -18.10
N ALA A 397 15.46 -10.21 -17.43
CA ALA A 397 16.15 -11.49 -17.24
C ALA A 397 15.41 -12.45 -16.28
N ASP A 398 14.51 -11.94 -15.45
CA ASP A 398 13.72 -12.74 -14.51
C ASP A 398 12.36 -13.15 -15.09
N ILE A 399 12.02 -12.68 -16.29
CA ILE A 399 10.76 -12.99 -16.99
C ILE A 399 10.88 -14.31 -17.74
N ASP A 400 9.97 -15.24 -17.46
CA ASP A 400 9.82 -16.50 -18.19
C ASP A 400 8.76 -16.37 -19.29
N GLU A 401 7.60 -15.80 -18.97
CA GLU A 401 6.47 -15.65 -19.88
C GLU A 401 5.81 -14.27 -19.75
N GLU A 402 5.47 -13.66 -20.89
CA GLU A 402 4.60 -12.47 -20.96
C GLU A 402 3.33 -12.85 -21.73
N ILE A 403 2.18 -12.74 -21.08
CA ILE A 403 0.88 -13.03 -21.67
C ILE A 403 0.10 -11.72 -21.79
N GLU A 404 -0.28 -11.38 -23.02
CA GLU A 404 -1.19 -10.25 -23.24
C GLU A 404 -2.58 -10.62 -22.74
N GLY A 405 -3.11 -9.76 -21.87
CA GLY A 405 -4.43 -9.91 -21.28
C GLY A 405 -5.47 -9.05 -21.97
N LYS A 406 -6.59 -8.89 -21.28
CA LYS A 406 -7.72 -8.06 -21.73
C LYS A 406 -7.80 -6.81 -20.86
N SER A 407 -9.00 -6.27 -20.64
CA SER A 407 -9.17 -5.16 -19.71
C SER A 407 -8.96 -5.66 -18.27
N LEU A 408 -8.35 -4.83 -17.42
CA LEU A 408 -8.36 -5.06 -15.97
C LEU A 408 -9.77 -4.84 -15.38
N MET A 409 -10.66 -4.15 -16.10
CA MET A 409 -12.05 -3.99 -15.69
C MET A 409 -12.80 -5.33 -15.86
N PRO A 410 -13.35 -5.91 -14.80
CA PRO A 410 -14.01 -7.21 -14.89
C PRO A 410 -15.33 -7.15 -15.67
N LYS A 411 -15.49 -8.09 -16.60
CA LYS A 411 -16.71 -8.21 -17.40
C LYS A 411 -17.97 -8.55 -16.60
N GLY A 412 -17.81 -9.24 -15.46
CA GLY A 412 -18.92 -9.60 -14.58
C GLY A 412 -19.40 -8.50 -13.62
N LEU A 413 -18.85 -7.28 -13.71
CA LEU A 413 -19.26 -6.17 -12.84
C LEU A 413 -20.78 -5.85 -12.86
N PRO A 414 -21.48 -5.84 -14.02
CA PRO A 414 -22.91 -5.57 -14.05
C PRO A 414 -23.74 -6.53 -13.19
N SER A 415 -23.30 -7.78 -13.05
CA SER A 415 -23.96 -8.81 -12.25
C SER A 415 -23.90 -8.53 -10.74
N LEU A 416 -23.09 -7.56 -10.29
CA LEU A 416 -22.98 -7.11 -8.90
C LEU A 416 -23.92 -5.93 -8.58
N MET A 417 -24.70 -5.48 -9.56
CA MET A 417 -25.59 -4.33 -9.47
C MET A 417 -27.03 -4.71 -9.81
N THR A 418 -27.97 -4.04 -9.17
CA THR A 418 -29.38 -4.07 -9.60
C THR A 418 -29.55 -3.28 -10.90
N LYS A 419 -30.65 -3.54 -11.62
CA LYS A 419 -30.98 -2.76 -12.83
C LYS A 419 -31.06 -1.25 -12.56
N GLY A 420 -31.62 -0.85 -11.42
CA GLY A 420 -31.71 0.56 -11.02
C GLY A 420 -30.34 1.20 -10.79
N GLU A 421 -29.42 0.47 -10.16
CA GLU A 421 -28.05 0.93 -9.95
C GLU A 421 -27.28 1.08 -11.27
N ILE A 422 -27.50 0.19 -12.24
CA ILE A 422 -26.91 0.32 -13.59
C ILE A 422 -27.45 1.57 -14.29
N ILE A 423 -28.77 1.79 -14.23
CA ILE A 423 -29.43 2.97 -14.80
C ILE A 423 -28.83 4.26 -14.20
N ASP A 424 -28.72 4.31 -12.88
CA ASP A 424 -28.16 5.46 -12.18
C ASP A 424 -26.66 5.65 -12.48
N LEU A 425 -25.86 4.57 -12.49
CA LEU A 425 -24.43 4.61 -12.83
C LEU A 425 -24.20 5.16 -14.24
N VAL A 426 -24.91 4.64 -15.24
CA VAL A 426 -24.79 5.12 -16.62
C VAL A 426 -25.24 6.59 -16.71
N LYS A 427 -26.29 6.99 -15.97
CA LYS A 427 -26.68 8.40 -15.88
C LYS A 427 -25.54 9.26 -15.36
N PHE A 428 -24.91 8.88 -14.26
CA PHE A 428 -23.77 9.59 -13.70
C PHE A 428 -22.63 9.73 -14.71
N LEU A 429 -22.19 8.62 -15.32
CA LEU A 429 -21.13 8.62 -16.33
C LEU A 429 -21.48 9.52 -17.52
N SER A 430 -22.75 9.54 -17.95
CA SER A 430 -23.21 10.38 -19.07
C SER A 430 -23.20 11.89 -18.75
N MET A 431 -23.24 12.26 -17.47
CA MET A 431 -23.23 13.65 -17.01
C MET A 431 -21.81 14.19 -16.81
N LEU A 432 -20.81 13.33 -16.62
CA LEU A 432 -19.42 13.73 -16.40
C LEU A 432 -18.88 14.60 -17.53
N GLY A 433 -18.33 15.76 -17.17
CA GLY A 433 -17.75 16.73 -18.08
C GLY A 433 -18.76 17.69 -18.71
N ARG A 434 -20.07 17.52 -18.46
CA ARG A 434 -21.10 18.46 -18.92
C ARG A 434 -21.21 19.66 -17.98
N PRO A 435 -21.63 20.84 -18.47
CA PRO A 435 -21.81 22.03 -17.62
C PRO A 435 -22.71 21.76 -16.41
N GLY A 436 -22.37 22.35 -15.26
CA GLY A 436 -23.12 22.20 -14.02
C GLY A 436 -22.36 21.40 -12.96
N GLU A 437 -23.07 20.58 -12.17
CA GLU A 437 -22.50 19.92 -11.00
C GLU A 437 -21.36 18.93 -11.33
N TYR A 438 -21.34 18.39 -12.55
CA TYR A 438 -20.41 17.35 -13.02
C TYR A 438 -19.36 17.85 -14.03
N GLU A 439 -19.20 19.17 -14.17
CA GLU A 439 -18.24 19.74 -15.13
C GLU A 439 -16.78 19.43 -14.74
N VAL A 440 -15.90 19.39 -15.75
CA VAL A 440 -14.45 19.38 -15.50
C VAL A 440 -14.09 20.67 -14.77
N ARG A 441 -13.39 20.54 -13.63
CA ARG A 441 -13.15 21.62 -12.69
C ARG A 441 -12.60 22.89 -13.35
N SER A 442 -13.29 24.01 -13.12
CA SER A 442 -12.81 25.37 -13.37
C SER A 442 -12.22 26.01 -12.10
N THR A 443 -12.79 25.71 -10.92
CA THR A 443 -12.30 26.16 -9.60
C THR A 443 -11.50 25.06 -8.89
N ALA A 444 -10.34 25.41 -8.34
CA ALA A 444 -9.55 24.50 -7.52
C ALA A 444 -10.30 24.18 -6.20
N ARG A 445 -10.52 22.89 -5.93
CA ARG A 445 -11.23 22.39 -4.74
C ARG A 445 -10.62 21.10 -4.27
N MET A 446 -10.56 20.88 -2.95
CA MET A 446 -10.03 19.64 -2.38
C MET A 446 -10.97 18.48 -2.70
N GLN A 447 -10.48 17.45 -3.37
CA GLN A 447 -11.27 16.23 -3.53
C GLN A 447 -10.61 14.97 -3.05
N ARG A 448 -9.29 14.91 -3.01
CA ARG A 448 -8.65 13.91 -2.17
C ARG A 448 -8.37 14.52 -0.81
N TRP A 449 -8.88 13.84 0.20
CA TRP A 449 -8.58 14.08 1.59
C TRP A 449 -7.87 12.86 2.15
N ARG A 450 -7.11 13.03 3.22
CA ARG A 450 -6.75 11.91 4.08
C ARG A 450 -7.44 12.08 5.43
N VAL A 451 -8.06 11.02 5.94
CA VAL A 451 -8.65 10.99 7.28
C VAL A 451 -7.72 10.25 8.23
N PHE A 452 -7.57 10.79 9.43
CA PHE A 452 -6.81 10.14 10.49
C PHE A 452 -7.63 8.98 11.07
N ALA A 453 -7.15 7.75 10.90
CA ALA A 453 -7.86 6.57 11.39
C ALA A 453 -7.75 6.45 12.91
N LYS A 454 -8.84 6.01 13.57
CA LYS A 454 -8.91 5.79 15.03
C LYS A 454 -8.58 7.04 15.84
N ALA A 455 -9.21 8.15 15.48
CA ALA A 455 -8.99 9.42 16.16
C ALA A 455 -9.55 9.40 17.60
N ASP A 456 -10.47 8.49 17.91
CA ASP A 456 -10.98 8.22 19.26
C ASP A 456 -9.87 7.97 20.29
N SER A 457 -8.79 7.29 19.86
CA SER A 457 -7.62 7.00 20.69
C SER A 457 -6.83 8.24 21.14
N LEU A 458 -7.07 9.40 20.51
CA LEU A 458 -6.46 10.67 20.90
C LEU A 458 -7.22 11.37 22.04
N GLY A 459 -8.45 10.94 22.36
CA GLY A 459 -9.36 11.67 23.23
C GLY A 459 -10.03 12.85 22.52
N ALA A 460 -11.09 13.40 23.13
CA ALA A 460 -11.89 14.46 22.52
C ALA A 460 -11.28 15.88 22.60
N GLU A 461 -10.25 16.06 23.43
CA GLU A 461 -9.59 17.35 23.65
C GLU A 461 -8.86 17.82 22.39
N ILE A 462 -8.84 19.13 22.19
CA ILE A 462 -8.08 19.75 21.10
C ILE A 462 -6.61 19.75 21.52
N PRO A 463 -5.71 19.13 20.73
CA PRO A 463 -4.29 19.06 21.08
C PRO A 463 -3.63 20.44 20.96
N ASP A 464 -2.63 20.70 21.79
CA ASP A 464 -1.72 21.82 21.58
C ASP A 464 -0.90 21.63 20.28
N THR A 465 -0.26 22.70 19.80
CA THR A 465 0.49 22.71 18.54
C THR A 465 1.57 21.63 18.47
N ASN A 466 2.31 21.37 19.55
CA ASN A 466 3.38 20.39 19.55
C ASN A 466 2.80 18.96 19.53
N THR A 467 1.79 18.71 20.37
CA THR A 467 1.05 17.44 20.38
C THR A 467 0.43 17.14 19.02
N PHE A 468 -0.17 18.14 18.38
CA PHE A 468 -0.75 18.02 17.04
C PHE A 468 0.30 17.60 16.01
N LYS A 469 1.46 18.28 15.97
CA LYS A 469 2.52 17.97 15.01
C LYS A 469 3.01 16.53 15.18
N VAL A 470 3.36 16.14 16.41
CA VAL A 470 3.96 14.83 16.70
C VAL A 470 2.96 13.67 16.58
N ARG A 471 1.74 13.82 17.08
CA ARG A 471 0.77 12.70 17.17
C ARG A 471 -0.20 12.62 16.02
N ILE A 472 -0.37 13.69 15.24
CA ILE A 472 -1.41 13.78 14.20
C ILE A 472 -0.79 14.08 12.84
N LEU A 473 -0.09 15.21 12.70
CA LEU A 473 0.41 15.66 11.40
C LEU A 473 1.42 14.67 10.80
N ASP A 474 2.37 14.22 11.62
CA ASP A 474 3.50 13.36 11.23
C ASP A 474 3.23 11.86 11.44
N ALA A 475 2.00 11.50 11.83
CA ALA A 475 1.63 10.10 12.03
C ALA A 475 1.41 9.38 10.68
N ASP A 476 1.59 8.06 10.67
CA ASP A 476 1.46 7.22 9.46
C ASP A 476 0.03 6.68 9.24
N ASN A 477 -0.95 7.02 10.09
CA ASN A 477 -2.31 6.45 10.11
C ASN A 477 -3.34 7.27 9.30
N TRP A 478 -2.90 7.90 8.20
CA TRP A 478 -3.75 8.67 7.30
C TRP A 478 -4.28 7.81 6.16
N VAL A 479 -5.60 7.72 6.02
CA VAL A 479 -6.28 6.91 5.00
C VAL A 479 -6.92 7.84 3.96
N PRO A 480 -6.72 7.62 2.65
CA PRO A 480 -7.36 8.45 1.63
C PRO A 480 -8.88 8.27 1.63
N ILE A 481 -9.60 9.39 1.55
CA ILE A 481 -11.04 9.45 1.27
C ILE A 481 -11.29 10.54 0.24
N TYR A 482 -12.39 10.45 -0.49
CA TYR A 482 -12.62 11.30 -1.65
C TYR A 482 -13.89 12.12 -1.51
N ALA A 483 -13.90 13.35 -2.00
CA ALA A 483 -15.12 14.12 -2.22
C ALA A 483 -15.90 13.57 -3.42
N THR A 484 -17.17 13.95 -3.52
CA THR A 484 -17.94 13.82 -4.76
C THR A 484 -17.35 14.69 -5.85
N THR A 485 -17.76 14.46 -7.09
CA THR A 485 -17.39 15.21 -8.29
C THR A 485 -17.58 16.71 -8.06
N SER A 486 -18.63 17.12 -7.33
CA SER A 486 -18.92 18.52 -6.97
C SER A 486 -18.04 19.11 -5.86
N GLY A 487 -17.09 18.33 -5.33
CA GLY A 487 -16.15 18.70 -4.28
C GLY A 487 -16.71 18.60 -2.86
N LYS A 488 -17.87 17.96 -2.67
CA LYS A 488 -18.48 17.74 -1.36
C LYS A 488 -17.99 16.42 -0.78
N LEU A 489 -17.21 16.47 0.28
CA LEU A 489 -16.79 15.29 1.06
C LEU A 489 -17.94 14.83 1.97
N PRO A 490 -18.46 13.61 1.82
CA PRO A 490 -19.44 13.06 2.77
C PRO A 490 -18.77 12.81 4.11
N LEU A 491 -19.19 13.52 5.16
CA LEU A 491 -18.59 13.39 6.50
C LEU A 491 -18.86 12.02 7.15
N ALA A 492 -19.91 11.32 6.71
CA ALA A 492 -20.19 9.95 7.11
C ALA A 492 -19.10 8.97 6.68
N ASP A 493 -18.47 9.19 5.51
CA ASP A 493 -17.36 8.36 5.03
C ASP A 493 -16.13 8.57 5.94
N ALA A 494 -15.83 9.83 6.27
CA ALA A 494 -14.75 10.17 7.20
C ALA A 494 -14.98 9.62 8.61
N ALA A 495 -16.20 9.76 9.15
CA ALA A 495 -16.55 9.31 10.49
C ALA A 495 -16.41 7.78 10.65
N ARG A 496 -16.74 7.02 9.59
CA ARG A 496 -16.58 5.57 9.57
C ARG A 496 -15.13 5.13 9.70
N VAL A 497 -14.19 5.86 9.09
CA VAL A 497 -12.75 5.56 9.17
C VAL A 497 -12.13 6.07 10.48
N SER A 498 -12.62 7.21 10.97
CA SER A 498 -12.14 7.83 12.21
C SER A 498 -12.59 7.07 13.46
N GLU A 499 -13.74 6.37 13.39
CA GLU A 499 -14.41 5.72 14.53
C GLU A 499 -14.71 6.68 15.69
N SER A 500 -14.88 7.98 15.39
CA SER A 500 -14.98 9.05 16.37
C SER A 500 -16.05 10.09 16.01
N ALA A 501 -16.52 10.83 17.03
CA ALA A 501 -17.43 11.96 16.89
C ALA A 501 -16.78 13.21 16.25
N PHE A 502 -15.45 13.22 16.14
CA PHE A 502 -14.70 14.20 15.37
C PHE A 502 -13.78 13.49 14.37
N VAL A 503 -13.43 14.19 13.30
CA VAL A 503 -12.53 13.68 12.27
C VAL A 503 -11.40 14.66 12.01
N TYR A 504 -10.19 14.16 11.84
CA TYR A 504 -9.09 14.95 11.28
C TYR A 504 -8.99 14.66 9.79
N LEU A 505 -8.98 15.71 8.98
CA LEU A 505 -8.93 15.66 7.53
C LEU A 505 -7.75 16.47 7.01
N LYS A 506 -6.85 15.85 6.27
CA LYS A 506 -5.67 16.48 5.67
C LYS A 506 -5.87 16.64 4.18
N GLY A 507 -5.93 17.88 3.71
CA GLY A 507 -5.77 18.27 2.32
C GLY A 507 -4.36 18.81 2.09
N GLU A 508 -3.92 18.81 0.84
CA GLU A 508 -2.56 19.25 0.46
C GLU A 508 -2.61 20.16 -0.77
N LEU A 509 -1.76 21.18 -0.74
CA LEU A 509 -1.52 22.11 -1.83
C LEU A 509 -0.05 22.04 -2.22
N ASP A 510 0.23 22.04 -3.52
CA ASP A 510 1.57 22.21 -4.05
C ASP A 510 1.67 23.61 -4.66
N VAL A 511 2.45 24.48 -4.02
CA VAL A 511 2.63 25.87 -4.42
C VAL A 511 3.90 25.97 -5.24
N VAL A 512 3.76 26.39 -6.48
CA VAL A 512 4.86 26.56 -7.44
C VAL A 512 5.46 27.95 -7.31
N GLU A 513 4.61 28.97 -7.19
CA GLU A 513 4.99 30.36 -7.04
C GLU A 513 4.36 30.91 -5.76
N ALA A 514 5.18 31.59 -4.95
CA ALA A 514 4.77 32.11 -3.65
C ALA A 514 3.69 33.21 -3.78
N GLY A 515 2.87 33.35 -2.75
CA GLY A 515 1.98 34.49 -2.60
C GLY A 515 0.70 34.15 -1.82
N PRO A 516 -0.22 35.12 -1.72
CA PRO A 516 -1.47 34.94 -1.01
C PRO A 516 -2.39 33.95 -1.72
N VAL A 517 -2.98 33.04 -0.96
CA VAL A 517 -3.93 32.00 -1.42
C VAL A 517 -5.17 32.02 -0.54
N GLU A 518 -6.35 32.20 -1.14
CA GLU A 518 -7.62 32.14 -0.43
C GLU A 518 -8.07 30.69 -0.24
N VAL A 519 -8.47 30.35 0.97
CA VAL A 519 -9.03 29.03 1.31
C VAL A 519 -10.43 29.23 1.86
N ALA A 520 -11.43 28.72 1.15
CA ALA A 520 -12.83 28.90 1.50
C ALA A 520 -13.49 27.57 1.88
N LEU A 521 -14.03 27.50 3.10
CA LEU A 521 -14.88 26.40 3.55
C LEU A 521 -16.36 26.70 3.22
N ASP A 522 -17.15 25.66 3.01
CA ASP A 522 -18.61 25.78 2.89
C ASP A 522 -19.29 26.28 4.17
N SER A 523 -18.76 25.89 5.32
CA SER A 523 -19.09 26.44 6.64
C SER A 523 -17.90 26.25 7.59
N ALA A 524 -17.66 27.24 8.45
CA ALA A 524 -16.65 27.18 9.51
C ALA A 524 -17.17 26.49 10.79
N ASP A 525 -18.46 26.14 10.86
CA ASP A 525 -19.08 25.58 12.07
C ASP A 525 -18.41 24.26 12.47
N GLY A 526 -17.94 24.19 13.72
CA GLY A 526 -17.30 22.99 14.27
C GLY A 526 -16.00 22.58 13.57
N VAL A 527 -15.35 23.50 12.84
CA VAL A 527 -14.08 23.24 12.16
C VAL A 527 -12.94 24.03 12.82
N LEU A 528 -11.85 23.33 13.14
CA LEU A 528 -10.57 23.93 13.48
C LEU A 528 -9.58 23.63 12.37
N VAL A 529 -8.69 24.57 12.09
CA VAL A 529 -7.78 24.49 10.93
C VAL A 529 -6.34 24.64 11.40
N TRP A 530 -5.46 23.83 10.82
CA TRP A 530 -4.02 23.98 10.90
C TRP A 530 -3.44 24.07 9.48
N VAL A 531 -2.48 24.98 9.30
CA VAL A 531 -1.68 25.10 8.08
C VAL A 531 -0.23 24.85 8.47
N ASP A 532 0.36 23.78 7.92
CA ASP A 532 1.71 23.30 8.25
C ASP A 532 1.96 23.14 9.76
N GLY A 533 0.92 22.64 10.42
CA GLY A 533 0.89 22.37 11.84
C GLY A 533 0.75 23.60 12.74
N ASN A 534 0.59 24.81 12.19
CA ASN A 534 0.26 26.00 12.95
C ASN A 534 -1.24 26.24 12.90
N GLU A 535 -1.86 26.51 14.04
CA GLU A 535 -3.30 26.73 14.14
C GLU A 535 -3.69 28.04 13.42
N HIS A 536 -4.76 27.97 12.63
CA HIS A 536 -5.27 29.07 11.83
C HIS A 536 -6.79 29.20 12.04
N PRO A 537 -7.25 29.86 13.12
CA PRO A 537 -8.67 29.84 13.52
C PRO A 537 -9.58 30.62 12.56
N ASP A 538 -9.03 31.49 11.72
CA ASP A 538 -9.76 32.30 10.76
C ASP A 538 -9.19 32.13 9.35
N LEU A 539 -9.99 31.65 8.39
CA LEU A 539 -9.61 31.54 6.98
C LEU A 539 -10.16 32.70 6.12
N SER A 540 -10.70 33.75 6.74
CA SER A 540 -11.23 34.92 6.03
C SER A 540 -10.15 35.75 5.33
N THR A 541 -8.90 35.63 5.79
CA THR A 541 -7.73 36.28 5.18
C THR A 541 -6.95 35.30 4.31
N PRO A 542 -6.42 35.73 3.15
CA PRO A 542 -5.54 34.89 2.33
C PRO A 542 -4.32 34.39 3.13
N LEU A 543 -3.94 33.13 2.88
CA LEU A 543 -2.76 32.51 3.45
C LEU A 543 -1.52 32.86 2.62
N GLU A 544 -0.47 33.38 3.25
CA GLU A 544 0.82 33.58 2.59
C GLU A 544 1.57 32.25 2.49
N LEU A 545 1.59 31.65 1.30
CA LEU A 545 2.25 30.36 1.06
C LEU A 545 3.52 30.53 0.25
N THR A 546 4.58 29.83 0.68
CA THR A 546 5.87 29.75 0.00
C THR A 546 5.87 28.67 -1.08
N PRO A 547 6.89 28.56 -1.95
CA PRO A 547 6.97 27.44 -2.86
C PRO A 547 7.20 26.13 -2.10
N GLY A 548 6.46 25.09 -2.44
CA GLY A 548 6.53 23.77 -1.82
C GLY A 548 5.16 23.18 -1.48
N ARG A 549 5.20 22.02 -0.81
CA ARG A 549 4.00 21.31 -0.37
C ARG A 549 3.53 21.82 0.97
N HIS A 550 2.29 22.31 1.00
CA HIS A 550 1.60 22.81 2.17
C HIS A 550 0.47 21.86 2.58
N SER A 551 0.34 21.64 3.88
CA SER A 551 -0.70 20.79 4.47
C SER A 551 -1.77 21.64 5.15
N ILE A 552 -3.04 21.38 4.81
CA ILE A 552 -4.19 21.97 5.47
C ILE A 552 -4.91 20.85 6.21
N VAL A 553 -4.86 20.88 7.53
CA VAL A 553 -5.52 19.88 8.38
C VAL A 553 -6.72 20.50 9.05
N LEU A 554 -7.86 19.83 8.98
CA LEU A 554 -9.10 20.23 9.59
C LEU A 554 -9.46 19.25 10.69
N ARG A 555 -9.82 19.72 11.89
CA ARG A 555 -10.58 18.93 12.85
C ARG A 555 -12.03 19.31 12.73
N VAL A 556 -12.88 18.36 12.36
CA VAL A 556 -14.31 18.58 12.12
C VAL A 556 -15.13 17.84 13.16
N GLU A 557 -15.90 18.58 13.96
CA GLU A 557 -16.92 18.03 14.85
C GLU A 557 -18.21 17.85 14.08
N THR A 558 -18.46 16.63 13.60
CA THR A 558 -19.55 16.34 12.66
C THR A 558 -20.93 16.68 13.24
N ALA A 559 -21.11 16.49 14.55
CA ALA A 559 -22.37 16.81 15.25
C ALA A 559 -22.68 18.32 15.35
N LYS A 560 -21.68 19.20 15.19
CA LYS A 560 -21.86 20.66 15.24
C LYS A 560 -22.19 21.28 13.87
N ARG A 561 -22.20 20.48 12.80
CA ARG A 561 -22.43 20.95 11.44
C ARG A 561 -23.86 20.68 10.99
N ALA A 562 -24.47 21.67 10.35
CA ALA A 562 -25.78 21.52 9.70
C ALA A 562 -25.70 20.72 8.39
N SER A 563 -24.60 20.88 7.64
CA SER A 563 -24.35 20.14 6.39
C SER A 563 -23.69 18.78 6.70
N PRO A 564 -24.18 17.67 6.11
CA PRO A 564 -23.51 16.37 6.20
C PRO A 564 -22.27 16.29 5.30
N PHE A 565 -21.94 17.37 4.60
CA PHE A 565 -20.80 17.48 3.71
C PHE A 565 -19.80 18.53 4.20
N LEU A 566 -18.57 18.41 3.71
CA LEU A 566 -17.53 19.41 3.80
C LEU A 566 -17.04 19.73 2.40
N LYS A 567 -16.85 21.01 2.10
CA LYS A 567 -16.22 21.45 0.85
C LYS A 567 -15.19 22.53 1.15
N LEU A 568 -14.01 22.39 0.57
CA LEU A 568 -12.92 23.36 0.64
C LEU A 568 -12.50 23.76 -0.77
N GLU A 569 -12.64 25.03 -1.09
CA GLU A 569 -12.17 25.64 -2.34
C GLU A 569 -10.91 26.47 -2.09
N VAL A 570 -10.04 26.49 -3.09
CA VAL A 570 -8.80 27.26 -3.06
C VAL A 570 -8.82 28.21 -4.23
N ARG A 571 -8.60 29.50 -3.96
CA ARG A 571 -8.70 30.56 -4.96
C ARG A 571 -7.44 31.39 -4.96
N LYS A 572 -7.10 31.88 -6.15
CA LYS A 572 -6.04 32.86 -6.35
C LYS A 572 -6.67 34.25 -6.24
N PRO A 573 -6.29 35.08 -5.25
CA PRO A 573 -6.69 36.48 -5.21
C PRO A 573 -6.25 37.21 -6.48
N ALA A 574 -7.01 38.23 -6.91
CA ALA A 574 -6.76 38.94 -8.17
C ALA A 574 -5.35 39.55 -8.25
N ASP A 575 -4.82 40.04 -7.14
CA ASP A 575 -3.51 40.68 -7.04
C ASP A 575 -2.37 39.70 -6.64
N SER A 576 -2.68 38.41 -6.52
CA SER A 576 -1.69 37.41 -6.12
C SER A 576 -0.82 36.96 -7.28
N ALA A 577 0.48 36.81 -7.06
CA ALA A 577 1.36 36.09 -7.99
C ALA A 577 1.21 34.57 -7.86
N ALA A 578 0.59 34.06 -6.80
CA ALA A 578 0.62 32.65 -6.43
C ALA A 578 0.21 31.72 -7.58
N GLN A 579 0.92 30.61 -7.71
CA GLN A 579 0.57 29.49 -8.58
C GLN A 579 0.56 28.23 -7.73
N PHE A 580 -0.55 27.50 -7.75
CA PHE A 580 -0.70 26.31 -6.91
C PHE A 580 -1.55 25.25 -7.60
N ASN A 581 -1.37 24.02 -7.15
CA ASN A 581 -2.17 22.86 -7.53
C ASN A 581 -2.70 22.17 -6.28
N VAL A 582 -3.97 21.79 -6.29
CA VAL A 582 -4.51 20.87 -5.28
C VAL A 582 -3.93 19.47 -5.52
N VAL A 583 -3.44 18.83 -4.46
CA VAL A 583 -2.86 17.49 -4.54
C VAL A 583 -3.98 16.45 -4.47
N ASP A 584 -4.61 16.20 -5.62
CA ASP A 584 -5.73 15.27 -5.76
C ASP A 584 -5.33 13.82 -6.08
N GLY A 585 -4.10 13.58 -6.56
CA GLY A 585 -3.59 12.25 -6.93
C GLY A 585 -2.96 11.46 -5.77
N GLN A 586 -2.52 10.21 -6.05
CA GLN A 586 -1.84 9.36 -5.06
C GLN A 586 -0.55 9.99 -4.50
#